data_AF-A0A6L5PJV0-F1
#
_entry.id   AF-A0A6L5PJV0-F1
#
_cell.length_a   1.000
_cell.length_b   1.000
_cell.length_c   1.000
_cell.angle_alpha   90.00
_cell.angle_beta   90.00
_cell.angle_gamma   90.00
#
_symmetry.space_group_name_H-M   'P 1'
#
loop_
_entity.id
_entity.type
_entity.pdbx_description
1 polymer ?
#
loop_
_entity_poly.entity_id
_entity_poly.type
_entity_poly.pdbx_seq_one_letter_code
_entity_poly.pdbx_strand_id
1 'polypeptide(L)'
;MTDDRLFDQARDAVRCEDVADRRVKLQKAKGGWRGVCPFKDCGSNSKQSPFSIFSDGRRWKCWSCDPRGGDVIDLEHRLFGTQQSLAIIDLENQQNIALWRIKVEASGSRPAIIEAYSGLGVSALAFSAEQLYLGDNTVFDDATNTWQTIDGSTVYIRAEGAPFGAFNNLREWWGPTGIALGAMTPDNGYSGRMTTAPYNFTNTLNPRTFSAYASPGSIEAHRSNAGSLTSAAVSILYQNAKGAVSVTWERLIGGVTAAGTAVIDAPTALTTTFTKTVSAQERTDTVFQATLTDAGSGERRQVIVPVVFTSGAA
;
A
#
# COMPACT_ATOMS: atom_id res chain seq x y z
N MET A 1 -15.74 30.72 -13.73
CA MET A 1 -16.87 31.66 -13.58
C MET A 1 -16.90 32.50 -14.84
N THR A 2 -17.66 32.04 -15.83
CA THR A 2 -17.93 32.78 -17.06
C THR A 2 -18.76 34.01 -16.69
N ASP A 3 -18.39 35.16 -17.22
CA ASP A 3 -18.96 36.45 -16.86
C ASP A 3 -20.38 36.59 -17.45
N ASP A 4 -21.41 36.17 -16.71
CA ASP A 4 -22.83 36.30 -17.09
C ASP A 4 -23.23 37.75 -17.43
N ARG A 5 -22.40 38.73 -17.02
CA ARG A 5 -22.59 40.16 -17.33
C ARG A 5 -22.46 40.46 -18.82
N LEU A 6 -21.72 39.64 -19.59
CA LEU A 6 -21.56 39.86 -21.04
C LEU A 6 -22.88 39.62 -21.78
N PHE A 7 -23.60 38.54 -21.45
CA PHE A 7 -24.87 38.22 -22.10
C PHE A 7 -25.99 39.17 -21.67
N ASP A 8 -26.00 39.61 -20.42
CA ASP A 8 -26.96 40.61 -19.95
C ASP A 8 -26.72 41.99 -20.60
N GLN A 9 -25.47 42.42 -20.73
CA GLN A 9 -25.12 43.63 -21.49
C GLN A 9 -25.51 43.53 -22.97
N ALA A 10 -25.31 42.37 -23.60
CA ALA A 10 -25.71 42.15 -24.99
C ALA A 10 -27.23 42.15 -25.17
N ARG A 11 -27.98 41.51 -24.26
CA ARG A 11 -29.45 41.57 -24.22
C ARG A 11 -29.95 42.99 -24.05
N ASP A 12 -29.25 43.81 -23.27
CA ASP A 12 -29.62 45.19 -23.03
C ASP A 12 -29.28 46.13 -24.19
N ALA A 13 -28.20 45.87 -24.92
CA ALA A 13 -27.75 46.70 -26.03
C ALA A 13 -28.57 46.55 -27.31
N VAL A 14 -29.15 45.37 -27.56
CA VAL A 14 -29.82 45.04 -28.83
C VAL A 14 -31.32 44.80 -28.60
N ARG A 15 -32.18 45.28 -29.50
CA ARG A 15 -33.63 45.06 -29.44
C ARG A 15 -34.08 44.10 -30.54
N CYS A 16 -35.15 43.35 -30.27
CA CYS A 16 -35.71 42.39 -31.23
C CYS A 16 -36.08 43.04 -32.56
N GLU A 17 -36.53 44.30 -32.56
CA GLU A 17 -36.90 45.01 -33.79
C GLU A 17 -35.69 45.25 -34.69
N ASP A 18 -34.53 45.60 -34.12
CA ASP A 18 -33.29 45.83 -34.87
C ASP A 18 -32.77 44.53 -35.49
N VAL A 19 -33.02 43.40 -34.83
CA VAL A 19 -32.67 42.06 -35.31
C VAL A 19 -33.62 41.61 -36.42
N ALA A 20 -34.92 41.77 -36.22
CA ALA A 20 -35.94 41.32 -37.17
C ALA A 20 -35.95 42.15 -38.46
N ASP A 21 -35.71 43.47 -38.39
CA ASP A 21 -35.75 44.38 -39.55
C ASP A 21 -34.69 44.05 -40.61
N ARG A 22 -33.62 43.35 -40.21
CA ARG A 22 -32.62 42.81 -41.14
C ARG A 22 -33.16 41.75 -42.11
N ARG A 23 -34.32 41.16 -41.82
CA ARG A 23 -34.96 40.10 -42.64
C ARG A 23 -36.35 40.48 -43.13
N VAL A 24 -37.16 41.13 -42.31
CA VAL A 24 -38.55 41.45 -42.64
C VAL A 24 -38.92 42.84 -42.16
N LYS A 25 -39.64 43.60 -42.98
CA LYS A 25 -40.18 44.90 -42.57
C LYS A 25 -41.35 44.71 -41.62
N LEU A 26 -41.25 45.30 -40.43
CA LEU A 26 -42.32 45.29 -39.44
C LEU A 26 -43.08 46.62 -39.43
N GLN A 27 -44.36 46.55 -39.07
CA GLN A 27 -45.21 47.73 -38.91
C GLN A 27 -45.50 47.98 -37.42
N LYS A 28 -45.46 49.25 -37.04
CA LYS A 28 -45.77 49.66 -35.67
C LYS A 28 -47.25 49.46 -35.37
N ALA A 29 -47.54 48.77 -34.27
CA ALA A 29 -48.90 48.49 -33.78
C ALA A 29 -49.04 48.96 -32.33
N LYS A 30 -50.28 49.02 -31.82
CA LYS A 30 -50.62 49.54 -30.48
C LYS A 30 -49.88 48.85 -29.31
N GLY A 31 -49.28 47.67 -29.52
CA GLY A 31 -48.56 46.90 -28.49
C GLY A 31 -47.14 46.48 -28.88
N GLY A 32 -46.51 47.13 -29.86
CA GLY A 32 -45.16 46.80 -30.33
C GLY A 32 -45.05 46.78 -31.86
N TRP A 33 -44.29 45.85 -32.42
CA TRP A 33 -44.10 45.70 -33.86
C TRP A 33 -44.73 44.41 -34.37
N ARG A 34 -45.38 44.42 -35.52
CA ARG A 34 -46.01 43.23 -36.11
C ARG A 34 -45.73 43.11 -37.60
N GLY A 35 -45.66 41.88 -38.10
CA GLY A 35 -45.48 41.63 -39.52
C GLY A 35 -45.49 40.14 -39.88
N VAL A 36 -44.94 39.87 -41.07
CA VAL A 36 -44.66 38.51 -41.55
C VAL A 36 -43.54 37.91 -40.69
N CYS A 37 -43.62 36.61 -40.42
CA CYS A 37 -42.61 35.92 -39.62
C CYS A 37 -41.31 35.72 -40.41
N PRO A 38 -40.13 36.12 -39.88
CA PRO A 38 -38.86 36.01 -40.60
C PRO A 38 -38.30 34.58 -40.69
N PHE A 39 -38.91 33.59 -40.03
CA PHE A 39 -38.42 32.20 -40.03
C PHE A 39 -39.02 31.33 -41.14
N LYS A 40 -40.35 31.43 -41.31
CA LYS A 40 -41.14 30.55 -42.19
C LYS A 40 -42.14 31.34 -43.05
N ASP A 41 -41.93 32.65 -43.17
CA ASP A 41 -42.82 33.57 -43.87
C ASP A 41 -44.30 33.47 -43.47
N CYS A 42 -44.57 33.10 -42.21
CA CYS A 42 -45.94 33.01 -41.71
C CYS A 42 -46.63 34.37 -41.83
N GLY A 43 -47.81 34.38 -42.44
CA GLY A 43 -48.56 35.61 -42.70
C GLY A 43 -48.33 36.20 -44.08
N SER A 44 -47.31 35.80 -44.84
CA SER A 44 -47.02 36.32 -46.20
C SER A 44 -48.21 36.21 -47.18
N ASN A 45 -48.93 35.10 -47.14
CA ASN A 45 -50.10 34.82 -47.99
C ASN A 45 -51.44 35.20 -47.34
N SER A 46 -51.43 35.95 -46.24
CA SER A 46 -52.64 36.33 -45.51
C SER A 46 -52.58 37.80 -45.13
N LYS A 47 -53.72 38.44 -44.85
CA LYS A 47 -53.73 39.78 -44.23
C LYS A 47 -53.37 39.75 -42.73
N GLN A 48 -52.95 38.61 -42.21
CA GLN A 48 -52.61 38.43 -40.79
C GLN A 48 -51.12 38.66 -40.56
N SER A 49 -50.79 39.32 -39.45
CA SER A 49 -49.41 39.55 -38.99
C SER A 49 -49.14 38.70 -37.72
N PRO A 50 -48.83 37.40 -37.88
CA PRO A 50 -48.73 36.45 -36.77
C PRO A 50 -47.43 36.61 -35.97
N PHE A 51 -46.41 37.27 -36.52
CA PHE A 51 -45.20 37.61 -35.80
C PHE A 51 -45.36 38.96 -35.10
N SER A 52 -45.00 38.99 -33.83
CA SER A 52 -45.06 40.20 -32.99
C SER A 52 -43.81 40.32 -32.14
N ILE A 53 -43.31 41.55 -32.05
CA ILE A 53 -42.36 41.99 -31.05
C ILE A 53 -43.15 42.82 -30.05
N PHE A 54 -43.00 42.53 -28.77
CA PHE A 54 -43.73 43.20 -27.72
C PHE A 54 -43.21 44.64 -27.51
N SER A 55 -43.98 45.47 -26.82
CA SER A 55 -43.63 46.88 -26.56
C SER A 55 -42.33 47.06 -25.80
N ASP A 56 -41.89 46.04 -25.04
CA ASP A 56 -40.60 46.02 -24.35
C ASP A 56 -39.41 45.93 -25.32
N GLY A 57 -39.64 45.54 -26.59
CA GLY A 57 -38.58 45.33 -27.59
C GLY A 57 -37.63 44.17 -27.25
N ARG A 58 -37.89 43.44 -26.16
CA ARG A 58 -37.02 42.37 -25.65
C ARG A 58 -37.54 40.99 -25.97
N ARG A 59 -38.85 40.87 -26.22
CA ARG A 59 -39.50 39.59 -26.52
C ARG A 59 -40.15 39.62 -27.88
N TRP A 60 -40.08 38.48 -28.56
CA TRP A 60 -40.79 38.22 -29.80
C TRP A 60 -41.59 36.93 -29.64
N LYS A 61 -42.64 36.77 -30.46
CA LYS A 61 -43.32 35.47 -30.59
C LYS A 61 -44.06 35.40 -31.93
N CYS A 62 -44.18 34.19 -32.51
CA CYS A 62 -44.94 33.96 -33.73
C CYS A 62 -46.11 33.00 -33.47
N TRP A 63 -47.35 33.47 -33.65
CA TRP A 63 -48.52 32.70 -33.23
C TRP A 63 -48.77 31.47 -34.12
N SER A 64 -48.07 31.39 -35.26
CA SER A 64 -48.17 30.28 -36.19
C SER A 64 -47.06 29.25 -35.97
N CYS A 65 -45.78 29.63 -36.07
CA CYS A 65 -44.68 28.67 -36.05
C CYS A 65 -43.94 28.55 -34.72
N ASP A 66 -44.06 29.53 -33.82
CA ASP A 66 -43.48 29.45 -32.47
C ASP A 66 -44.34 30.20 -31.45
N PRO A 67 -45.36 29.53 -30.91
CA PRO A 67 -46.25 30.09 -29.91
C PRO A 67 -45.59 30.31 -28.55
N ARG A 68 -44.35 29.85 -28.32
CA ARG A 68 -43.60 30.15 -27.10
C ARG A 68 -42.88 31.48 -27.25
N GLY A 69 -42.27 31.69 -28.41
CA GLY A 69 -41.43 32.85 -28.69
C GLY A 69 -40.13 32.82 -27.89
N GLY A 70 -39.45 33.96 -27.85
CA GLY A 70 -38.13 34.06 -27.24
C GLY A 70 -37.70 35.49 -26.96
N ASP A 71 -36.45 35.62 -26.50
CA ASP A 71 -35.77 36.89 -26.30
C ASP A 71 -34.96 37.30 -27.55
N VAL A 72 -34.23 38.41 -27.45
CA VAL A 72 -33.39 38.96 -28.53
C VAL A 72 -32.31 37.96 -28.97
N ILE A 73 -31.71 37.22 -28.02
CA ILE A 73 -30.66 36.24 -28.33
C ILE A 73 -31.26 35.05 -29.07
N ASP A 74 -32.40 34.53 -28.63
CA ASP A 74 -33.12 33.46 -29.31
C ASP A 74 -33.52 33.86 -30.74
N LEU A 75 -33.90 35.13 -30.95
CA LEU A 75 -34.19 35.67 -32.28
C LEU A 75 -32.96 35.70 -33.18
N GLU A 76 -31.85 36.27 -32.70
CA GLU A 76 -30.58 36.39 -33.46
C GLU A 76 -30.04 35.00 -33.81
N HIS A 77 -30.01 34.08 -32.85
CA HIS A 77 -29.57 32.70 -33.06
C HIS A 77 -30.41 31.95 -34.08
N ARG A 78 -31.73 32.14 -34.10
CA ARG A 78 -32.59 31.43 -35.06
C ARG A 78 -32.57 32.05 -36.46
N LEU A 79 -32.31 33.34 -36.58
CA LEU A 79 -32.25 34.02 -37.88
C LEU A 79 -30.87 33.96 -38.53
N PHE A 80 -29.82 33.93 -37.72
CA PHE A 80 -28.44 34.10 -38.17
C PHE A 80 -27.46 33.06 -37.63
N GLY A 81 -27.88 32.22 -36.66
CA GLY A 81 -27.07 31.09 -36.21
C GLY A 81 -26.87 30.10 -37.35
N THR A 82 -25.63 29.91 -37.77
CA THR A 82 -25.27 28.92 -38.78
C THR A 82 -25.10 27.56 -38.09
N GLN A 83 -25.37 26.45 -38.78
CA GLN A 83 -25.05 25.12 -38.25
C GLN A 83 -23.54 24.97 -37.93
N GLN A 84 -22.69 25.76 -38.58
CA GLN A 84 -21.26 25.82 -38.29
C GLN A 84 -20.94 26.40 -36.91
N SER A 85 -21.63 27.43 -36.42
CA SER A 85 -21.32 28.00 -35.09
C SER A 85 -21.74 27.07 -33.95
N LEU A 86 -22.84 26.35 -34.10
CA LEU A 86 -23.26 25.32 -33.15
C LEU A 86 -22.30 24.11 -33.14
N ALA A 87 -21.79 23.71 -34.31
CA ALA A 87 -20.78 22.67 -34.41
C ALA A 87 -19.43 23.11 -33.81
N ILE A 88 -19.04 24.38 -33.93
CA ILE A 88 -17.80 24.92 -33.34
C ILE A 88 -17.87 24.91 -31.81
N ILE A 89 -19.00 25.30 -31.21
CA ILE A 89 -19.17 25.25 -29.74
C ILE A 89 -19.13 23.80 -29.22
N ASP A 90 -19.71 22.85 -29.95
CA ASP A 90 -19.66 21.43 -29.59
C ASP A 90 -18.24 20.84 -29.78
N LEU A 91 -17.55 21.23 -30.86
CA LEU A 91 -16.14 20.88 -31.10
C LEU A 91 -15.22 21.48 -30.03
N GLU A 92 -15.44 22.71 -29.57
CA GLU A 92 -14.66 23.33 -28.49
C GLU A 92 -14.88 22.64 -27.14
N ASN A 93 -16.11 22.19 -26.87
CA ASN A 93 -16.42 21.37 -25.69
C ASN A 93 -15.84 19.95 -25.78
N GLN A 94 -15.77 19.36 -26.97
CA GLN A 94 -15.13 18.05 -27.20
C GLN A 94 -13.60 18.15 -27.24
N GLN A 95 -13.03 19.24 -27.76
CA GLN A 95 -11.58 19.54 -27.74
C GLN A 95 -11.06 19.87 -26.34
N ASN A 96 -11.93 20.20 -25.39
CA ASN A 96 -11.58 20.28 -23.97
C ASN A 96 -11.30 18.90 -23.32
N ILE A 97 -11.38 17.79 -24.09
CA ILE A 97 -10.92 16.47 -23.67
C ILE A 97 -9.87 15.98 -24.66
N ALA A 98 -8.60 16.04 -24.26
CA ALA A 98 -7.49 15.49 -25.04
C ALA A 98 -7.21 14.05 -24.59
N LEU A 99 -7.17 13.11 -25.54
CA LEU A 99 -6.80 11.71 -25.31
C LEU A 99 -5.76 11.26 -26.33
N TRP A 100 -4.67 10.68 -25.86
CA TRP A 100 -3.70 9.94 -26.66
C TRP A 100 -3.57 8.53 -26.09
N ARG A 101 -3.70 7.52 -26.94
CA ARG A 101 -3.69 6.09 -26.55
C ARG A 101 -2.86 5.28 -27.54
N ILE A 102 -1.96 4.45 -27.02
CA ILE A 102 -1.30 3.39 -27.78
C ILE A 102 -1.71 2.04 -27.19
N LYS A 103 -2.22 1.14 -28.02
CA LYS A 103 -2.58 -0.24 -27.67
C LYS A 103 -1.69 -1.22 -28.43
N VAL A 104 -1.09 -2.17 -27.72
CA VAL A 104 -0.33 -3.28 -28.29
C VAL A 104 -1.02 -4.58 -27.85
N GLU A 105 -1.36 -5.44 -28.82
CA GLU A 105 -2.11 -6.67 -28.56
C GLU A 105 -1.60 -7.85 -29.38
N ALA A 106 -1.65 -9.04 -28.78
CA ALA A 106 -1.38 -10.33 -29.41
C ALA A 106 -2.55 -11.28 -29.13
N SER A 107 -2.85 -12.19 -30.06
CA SER A 107 -3.97 -13.13 -29.92
C SER A 107 -3.80 -14.02 -28.68
N GLY A 108 -4.78 -14.02 -27.79
CA GLY A 108 -4.80 -14.84 -26.57
C GLY A 108 -4.19 -14.20 -25.32
N SER A 109 -3.77 -12.93 -25.38
CA SER A 109 -3.20 -12.19 -24.23
C SER A 109 -4.00 -10.92 -23.91
N ARG A 110 -3.88 -10.43 -22.67
CA ARG A 110 -4.41 -9.11 -22.28
C ARG A 110 -3.60 -8.02 -22.99
N PRO A 111 -4.23 -7.02 -23.65
CA PRO A 111 -3.51 -5.96 -24.34
C PRO A 111 -2.78 -5.03 -23.36
N ALA A 112 -1.62 -4.51 -23.77
CA ALA A 112 -0.92 -3.45 -23.04
C ALA A 112 -1.30 -2.09 -23.63
N ILE A 113 -1.73 -1.16 -22.77
CA ILE A 113 -2.19 0.18 -23.19
C ILE A 113 -1.48 1.26 -22.38
N ILE A 114 -0.99 2.28 -23.08
CA ILE A 114 -0.49 3.55 -22.51
C ILE A 114 -1.45 4.65 -22.93
N GLU A 115 -1.94 5.42 -21.97
CA GLU A 115 -2.92 6.48 -22.20
C GLU A 115 -2.55 7.76 -21.49
N ALA A 116 -2.52 8.87 -22.22
CA ALA A 116 -2.48 10.22 -21.65
C ALA A 116 -3.84 10.88 -21.89
N TYR A 117 -4.49 11.33 -20.82
CA TYR A 117 -5.75 12.05 -20.92
C TYR A 117 -5.69 13.38 -20.17
N SER A 118 -6.39 14.38 -20.69
CA SER A 118 -6.62 15.67 -20.04
C SER A 118 -8.06 16.09 -20.27
N GLY A 119 -8.80 16.37 -19.20
CA GLY A 119 -10.19 16.82 -19.25
C GLY A 119 -10.55 17.72 -18.07
N LEU A 120 -11.81 18.15 -18.01
CA LEU A 120 -12.31 19.01 -16.93
C LEU A 120 -12.16 18.33 -15.57
N GLY A 121 -11.17 18.78 -14.80
CA GLY A 121 -10.93 18.38 -13.40
C GLY A 121 -9.86 17.32 -13.21
N VAL A 122 -9.30 16.73 -14.27
CA VAL A 122 -8.21 15.75 -14.12
C VAL A 122 -7.39 15.60 -15.40
N SER A 123 -6.08 15.48 -15.24
CA SER A 123 -5.16 15.01 -16.28
C SER A 123 -4.37 13.85 -15.69
N ALA A 124 -4.24 12.75 -16.42
CA ALA A 124 -3.44 11.62 -15.95
C ALA A 124 -2.77 10.84 -17.08
N LEU A 125 -1.75 10.08 -16.69
CA LEU A 125 -1.10 9.06 -17.50
C LEU A 125 -1.44 7.70 -16.88
N ALA A 126 -1.96 6.78 -17.69
CA ALA A 126 -2.37 5.45 -17.26
C ALA A 126 -1.63 4.36 -18.05
N PHE A 127 -1.33 3.26 -17.35
CA PHE A 127 -0.71 2.05 -17.88
C PHE A 127 -1.59 0.87 -17.49
N SER A 128 -1.81 -0.09 -18.40
CA SER A 128 -2.71 -1.24 -18.16
C SER A 128 -2.07 -2.62 -18.36
N ALA A 129 -0.73 -2.65 -18.49
CA ALA A 129 0.02 -3.90 -18.50
C ALA A 129 -0.03 -4.58 -17.14
N GLU A 130 0.03 -5.92 -17.11
CA GLU A 130 0.14 -6.68 -15.85
C GLU A 130 1.40 -6.28 -15.06
N GLN A 131 2.49 -6.00 -15.79
CA GLN A 131 3.75 -5.54 -15.23
C GLN A 131 4.33 -4.37 -16.03
N LEU A 132 4.83 -3.37 -15.31
CA LEU A 132 5.58 -2.24 -15.86
C LEU A 132 7.03 -2.31 -15.36
N TYR A 133 7.97 -2.56 -16.26
CA TYR A 133 9.40 -2.61 -15.96
C TYR A 133 9.99 -1.20 -16.02
N LEU A 134 10.63 -0.74 -14.94
CA LEU A 134 11.30 0.57 -14.85
C LEU A 134 12.83 0.48 -14.97
N GLY A 135 13.33 -0.69 -15.37
CA GLY A 135 14.75 -1.05 -15.46
C GLY A 135 14.90 -2.55 -15.25
N ASP A 136 16.14 -3.04 -15.20
CA ASP A 136 16.42 -4.48 -15.12
C ASP A 136 15.94 -5.12 -13.81
N ASN A 137 15.75 -4.31 -12.77
CA ASN A 137 15.58 -4.78 -11.40
C ASN A 137 14.25 -4.35 -10.75
N THR A 138 13.50 -3.41 -11.33
CA THR A 138 12.27 -2.88 -10.71
C THR A 138 11.06 -3.07 -11.60
N VAL A 139 10.01 -3.64 -11.01
CA VAL A 139 8.71 -3.86 -11.67
C VAL A 139 7.59 -3.32 -10.80
N PHE A 140 6.62 -2.66 -11.44
CA PHE A 140 5.28 -2.48 -10.88
C PHE A 140 4.37 -3.61 -11.36
N ASP A 141 3.79 -4.36 -10.43
CA ASP A 141 2.80 -5.39 -10.70
C ASP A 141 1.39 -4.84 -10.42
N ASP A 142 0.61 -4.65 -11.48
CA ASP A 142 -0.75 -4.12 -11.44
C ASP A 142 -1.75 -5.12 -10.85
N ALA A 143 -1.48 -6.42 -10.92
CA ALA A 143 -2.40 -7.42 -10.35
C ALA A 143 -2.41 -7.36 -8.83
N THR A 144 -1.26 -7.03 -8.23
CA THR A 144 -1.08 -6.99 -6.77
C THR A 144 -0.89 -5.57 -6.23
N ASN A 145 -0.84 -4.56 -7.10
CA ASN A 145 -0.50 -3.16 -6.81
C ASN A 145 0.80 -3.05 -5.99
N THR A 146 1.85 -3.77 -6.42
CA THR A 146 3.14 -3.78 -5.73
C THR A 146 4.29 -3.26 -6.58
N TRP A 147 5.19 -2.51 -5.95
CA TRP A 147 6.53 -2.24 -6.45
C TRP A 147 7.47 -3.32 -5.95
N GLN A 148 8.23 -3.93 -6.84
CA GLN A 148 9.22 -4.96 -6.51
C GLN A 148 10.57 -4.57 -7.10
N THR A 149 11.58 -4.39 -6.25
CA THR A 149 12.96 -4.07 -6.65
C THR A 149 13.90 -5.17 -6.18
N ILE A 150 14.63 -5.79 -7.10
CA ILE A 150 15.65 -6.80 -6.81
C ILE A 150 17.03 -6.15 -6.74
N ASP A 151 17.77 -6.39 -5.67
CA ASP A 151 19.17 -5.98 -5.49
C ASP A 151 20.00 -7.20 -5.07
N GLY A 152 20.68 -7.80 -6.05
CA GLY A 152 21.46 -9.02 -5.87
C GLY A 152 20.60 -10.16 -5.33
N SER A 153 20.92 -10.63 -4.13
CA SER A 153 20.17 -11.69 -3.44
C SER A 153 18.97 -11.19 -2.65
N THR A 154 18.62 -9.91 -2.74
CA THR A 154 17.62 -9.26 -1.89
C THR A 154 16.50 -8.66 -2.73
N VAL A 155 15.28 -8.62 -2.19
CA VAL A 155 14.13 -7.94 -2.82
C VAL A 155 13.48 -6.98 -1.83
N TYR A 156 13.12 -5.80 -2.33
CA TYR A 156 12.33 -4.79 -1.63
C TYR A 156 10.96 -4.70 -2.29
N ILE A 157 9.92 -4.79 -1.47
CA ILE A 157 8.53 -4.77 -1.92
C ILE A 157 7.75 -3.72 -1.16
N ARG A 158 6.96 -2.94 -1.89
CA ARG A 158 5.96 -2.00 -1.33
C ARG A 158 4.62 -2.23 -1.99
N ALA A 159 3.55 -2.30 -1.20
CA ALA A 159 2.19 -2.31 -1.71
C ALA A 159 1.56 -0.92 -1.67
N GLU A 160 1.10 -0.45 -2.83
CA GLU A 160 0.26 0.75 -2.97
C GLU A 160 -1.24 0.40 -2.81
N GLY A 161 -1.62 -0.88 -2.97
CA GLY A 161 -2.99 -1.38 -2.90
C GLY A 161 -3.35 -2.10 -1.60
N ALA A 162 -3.85 -3.33 -1.70
CA ALA A 162 -4.12 -4.16 -0.53
C ALA A 162 -2.80 -4.65 0.12
N PRO A 163 -2.78 -4.94 1.43
CA PRO A 163 -1.62 -5.58 2.03
C PRO A 163 -1.37 -6.97 1.42
N PHE A 164 -0.11 -7.41 1.43
CA PHE A 164 0.34 -8.68 0.86
C PHE A 164 0.93 -9.62 1.93
N GLY A 165 1.53 -10.73 1.47
CA GLY A 165 2.16 -11.74 2.32
C GLY A 165 1.18 -12.81 2.79
N ALA A 166 1.72 -13.84 3.44
CA ALA A 166 0.93 -15.01 3.86
C ALA A 166 -0.20 -14.65 4.85
N PHE A 167 -0.03 -13.54 5.57
CA PHE A 167 -0.99 -13.04 6.56
C PHE A 167 -1.80 -11.84 6.06
N ASN A 168 -1.65 -11.42 4.80
CA ASN A 168 -2.31 -10.24 4.22
C ASN A 168 -2.21 -8.99 5.10
N ASN A 169 -1.01 -8.74 5.62
CA ASN A 169 -0.77 -7.62 6.53
C ASN A 169 0.51 -6.84 6.23
N LEU A 170 1.27 -7.21 5.19
CA LEU A 170 2.51 -6.50 4.83
C LEU A 170 2.20 -5.31 3.92
N ARG A 171 2.82 -4.16 4.22
CA ARG A 171 2.80 -2.93 3.40
C ARG A 171 4.14 -2.69 2.73
N GLU A 172 5.21 -2.97 3.46
CA GLU A 172 6.58 -2.95 2.95
C GLU A 172 7.28 -4.21 3.47
N TRP A 173 8.12 -4.83 2.64
CA TRP A 173 8.91 -6.00 3.03
C TRP A 173 10.26 -5.95 2.33
N TRP A 174 11.31 -6.24 3.08
CA TRP A 174 12.67 -6.37 2.62
C TRP A 174 13.20 -7.72 3.08
N GLY A 175 13.84 -8.48 2.20
CA GLY A 175 14.31 -9.83 2.52
C GLY A 175 14.94 -10.55 1.34
N PRO A 176 15.29 -11.84 1.48
CA PRO A 176 15.95 -12.59 0.42
C PRO A 176 15.05 -12.78 -0.81
N THR A 177 15.69 -12.83 -1.97
CA THR A 177 15.08 -13.30 -3.22
C THR A 177 14.65 -14.76 -3.12
N GLY A 178 13.67 -15.17 -3.93
CA GLY A 178 13.17 -16.56 -3.99
C GLY A 178 11.98 -16.88 -3.11
N ILE A 179 11.53 -15.93 -2.28
CA ILE A 179 10.26 -16.05 -1.55
C ILE A 179 9.15 -15.45 -2.41
N ALA A 180 8.10 -16.23 -2.71
CA ALA A 180 6.95 -15.75 -3.46
C ALA A 180 6.19 -14.68 -2.66
N LEU A 181 5.60 -13.68 -3.34
CA LEU A 181 4.89 -12.56 -2.72
C LEU A 181 3.83 -13.01 -1.68
N GLY A 182 3.07 -14.06 -1.98
CA GLY A 182 2.06 -14.63 -1.08
C GLY A 182 2.62 -15.46 0.09
N ALA A 183 3.93 -15.76 0.11
CA ALA A 183 4.60 -16.53 1.15
C ALA A 183 5.47 -15.67 2.08
N MET A 184 5.52 -14.35 1.85
CA MET A 184 6.32 -13.44 2.65
C MET A 184 5.71 -13.25 4.04
N THR A 185 6.56 -13.31 5.05
CA THR A 185 6.21 -13.16 6.46
C THR A 185 7.24 -12.29 7.17
N PRO A 186 6.92 -11.80 8.39
CA PRO A 186 7.93 -11.18 9.24
C PRO A 186 9.10 -12.11 9.56
N ASP A 187 8.89 -13.43 9.64
CA ASP A 187 9.93 -14.40 10.06
C ASP A 187 10.97 -14.68 8.97
N ASN A 188 10.56 -14.62 7.70
CA ASN A 188 11.44 -14.87 6.56
C ASN A 188 11.97 -13.59 5.89
N GLY A 189 11.55 -12.41 6.39
CA GLY A 189 12.05 -11.11 5.97
C GLY A 189 13.17 -10.56 6.84
N TYR A 190 13.87 -9.55 6.33
CA TYR A 190 14.86 -8.76 7.03
C TYR A 190 14.24 -7.57 7.78
N SER A 191 13.28 -6.86 7.18
CA SER A 191 12.52 -5.79 7.83
C SER A 191 11.28 -5.45 7.01
N GLY A 192 10.33 -4.73 7.59
CA GLY A 192 9.16 -4.26 6.87
C GLY A 192 8.14 -3.55 7.74
N ARG A 193 7.06 -3.13 7.07
CA ARG A 193 5.90 -2.45 7.67
C ARG A 193 4.66 -3.31 7.54
N MET A 194 3.81 -3.25 8.55
CA MET A 194 2.63 -4.08 8.69
C MET A 194 1.38 -3.24 8.99
N THR A 195 0.20 -3.73 8.62
CA THR A 195 -1.10 -3.12 8.97
C THR A 195 -1.60 -3.50 10.35
N THR A 196 -1.00 -4.52 10.97
CA THR A 196 -1.32 -5.00 12.32
C THR A 196 -0.12 -4.84 13.23
N ALA A 197 -0.35 -4.70 14.54
CA ALA A 197 0.72 -4.71 15.54
C ALA A 197 1.65 -5.93 15.31
N PRO A 198 2.99 -5.75 15.32
CA PRO A 198 3.76 -4.60 15.81
C PRO A 198 3.89 -3.39 14.86
N TYR A 199 3.18 -3.37 13.72
CA TYR A 199 3.22 -2.36 12.64
C TYR A 199 4.55 -2.21 11.91
N ASN A 200 5.66 -2.63 12.51
CA ASN A 200 6.96 -2.75 11.88
C ASN A 200 7.65 -4.00 12.43
N PHE A 201 8.46 -4.66 11.61
CA PHE A 201 9.37 -5.70 12.06
C PHE A 201 10.78 -5.41 11.54
N THR A 202 11.77 -5.79 12.33
CA THR A 202 13.18 -5.67 11.98
C THR A 202 13.91 -6.88 12.54
N ASN A 203 14.41 -7.70 11.62
CA ASN A 203 15.27 -8.85 11.91
C ASN A 203 16.75 -8.53 11.60
N THR A 204 17.06 -7.35 11.06
CA THR A 204 18.43 -6.93 10.71
C THR A 204 19.27 -6.39 11.85
N LEU A 205 18.68 -6.06 13.01
CA LEU A 205 19.41 -5.50 14.16
C LEU A 205 19.79 -6.52 15.24
N ASN A 206 19.46 -7.78 15.03
CA ASN A 206 20.06 -8.91 15.69
C ASN A 206 19.43 -10.10 14.98
N PRO A 207 20.17 -11.01 14.29
CA PRO A 207 19.72 -12.39 14.37
C PRO A 207 19.50 -12.59 15.86
N ARG A 208 18.28 -12.91 16.29
CA ARG A 208 18.07 -13.33 17.67
C ARG A 208 18.95 -14.55 17.80
N THR A 209 20.19 -14.29 18.22
CA THR A 209 21.27 -15.25 18.17
C THR A 209 20.80 -16.35 19.09
N PHE A 210 20.91 -17.58 18.63
CA PHE A 210 20.59 -18.72 19.46
C PHE A 210 21.23 -18.47 20.82
N SER A 211 20.45 -18.37 21.90
CA SER A 211 20.98 -17.96 23.21
C SER A 211 20.63 -19.01 24.23
N ALA A 212 21.50 -19.16 25.22
CA ALA A 212 21.35 -20.16 26.26
C ALA A 212 21.85 -19.64 27.60
N TYR A 213 21.21 -20.07 28.69
CA TYR A 213 21.59 -19.72 30.05
C TYR A 213 21.17 -20.82 31.03
N ALA A 214 21.83 -20.89 32.18
CA ALA A 214 21.53 -21.86 33.23
C ALA A 214 20.56 -21.26 34.25
N SER A 215 19.67 -22.10 34.77
CA SER A 215 18.78 -21.77 35.88
C SER A 215 18.72 -22.94 36.87
N PRO A 216 19.18 -22.76 38.12
CA PRO A 216 19.94 -21.60 38.62
C PRO A 216 21.34 -21.50 37.94
N GLY A 217 21.93 -20.30 37.93
CA GLY A 217 23.21 -20.03 37.27
C GLY A 217 24.44 -20.60 38.02
N SER A 218 24.27 -20.97 39.28
CA SER A 218 25.24 -21.70 40.11
C SER A 218 24.47 -22.56 41.11
N ILE A 219 25.12 -23.61 41.61
CA ILE A 219 24.52 -24.54 42.57
C ILE A 219 25.53 -24.93 43.65
N GLU A 220 25.02 -25.16 44.85
CA GLU A 220 25.82 -25.62 45.98
C GLU A 220 25.13 -26.82 46.66
N ALA A 221 25.93 -27.75 47.18
CA ALA A 221 25.47 -28.88 47.97
C ALA A 221 26.32 -29.02 49.23
N HIS A 222 25.66 -29.24 50.37
CA HIS A 222 26.28 -29.32 51.69
C HIS A 222 25.76 -30.52 52.48
N ARG A 223 26.65 -31.16 53.26
CA ARG A 223 26.30 -32.15 54.30
C ARG A 223 27.26 -32.05 55.49
N SER A 224 26.86 -32.54 56.66
CA SER A 224 27.72 -32.44 57.86
C SER A 224 28.88 -33.44 57.92
N ASN A 225 28.84 -34.54 57.16
CA ASN A 225 29.78 -35.68 57.29
C ASN A 225 30.35 -36.12 55.93
N ALA A 226 31.34 -37.00 55.90
CA ALA A 226 31.77 -37.65 54.66
C ALA A 226 30.61 -38.41 53.97
N GLY A 227 30.63 -38.52 52.64
CA GLY A 227 29.70 -39.33 51.85
C GLY A 227 29.24 -38.67 50.54
N SER A 228 28.32 -39.35 49.84
CA SER A 228 27.78 -38.87 48.56
C SER A 228 26.83 -37.68 48.73
N LEU A 229 26.95 -36.68 47.87
CA LEU A 229 26.07 -35.52 47.74
C LEU A 229 25.58 -35.41 46.31
N THR A 230 24.31 -35.09 46.16
CA THR A 230 23.72 -34.70 44.87
C THR A 230 23.29 -33.24 44.96
N SER A 231 23.62 -32.46 43.94
CA SER A 231 23.24 -31.04 43.83
C SER A 231 21.75 -30.87 43.56
N ALA A 232 21.25 -29.64 43.73
CA ALA A 232 20.00 -29.22 43.12
C ALA A 232 20.09 -29.38 41.58
N ALA A 233 18.93 -29.54 40.93
CA ALA A 233 18.87 -29.63 39.49
C ALA A 233 19.15 -28.28 38.83
N VAL A 234 19.99 -28.26 37.80
CA VAL A 234 20.18 -27.13 36.90
C VAL A 234 19.46 -27.42 35.59
N SER A 235 18.75 -26.43 35.07
CA SER A 235 18.13 -26.48 33.74
C SER A 235 18.80 -25.48 32.82
N ILE A 236 19.17 -25.94 31.64
CA ILE A 236 19.64 -25.10 30.54
C ILE A 236 18.41 -24.64 29.75
N LEU A 237 18.17 -23.34 29.81
CA LEU A 237 17.12 -22.67 29.07
C LEU A 237 17.73 -22.04 27.81
N TYR A 238 16.99 -22.05 26.71
CA TYR A 238 17.46 -21.50 25.44
C TYR A 238 16.33 -20.78 24.70
N GLN A 239 16.71 -19.90 23.77
CA GLN A 239 15.78 -19.14 22.93
C GLN A 239 16.27 -19.10 21.49
N ASN A 240 15.31 -18.98 20.57
CA ASN A 240 15.56 -18.75 19.14
C ASN A 240 16.35 -19.88 18.44
N ALA A 241 16.18 -21.12 18.88
CA ALA A 241 16.63 -22.29 18.13
C ALA A 241 15.78 -22.47 16.86
N LYS A 242 16.43 -22.81 15.75
CA LYS A 242 15.78 -23.05 14.45
C LYS A 242 15.42 -24.53 14.23
N GLY A 243 15.97 -25.44 15.02
CA GLY A 243 15.68 -26.87 15.01
C GLY A 243 15.79 -27.48 16.41
N ALA A 244 15.87 -28.81 16.47
CA ALA A 244 16.07 -29.53 17.72
C ALA A 244 17.42 -29.16 18.34
N VAL A 245 17.45 -28.94 19.67
CA VAL A 245 18.66 -28.58 20.40
C VAL A 245 19.19 -29.79 21.15
N SER A 246 20.46 -30.12 20.92
CA SER A 246 21.20 -31.12 21.71
C SER A 246 22.13 -30.44 22.70
N VAL A 247 22.36 -31.04 23.87
CA VAL A 247 23.30 -30.55 24.88
C VAL A 247 24.35 -31.62 25.22
N THR A 248 25.59 -31.19 25.34
CA THR A 248 26.70 -32.00 25.86
C THR A 248 27.36 -31.27 27.00
N TRP A 249 27.58 -31.96 28.12
CA TRP A 249 28.23 -31.40 29.29
C TRP A 249 29.69 -31.83 29.38
N GLU A 250 30.56 -30.90 29.78
CA GLU A 250 31.96 -31.18 30.07
C GLU A 250 32.38 -30.50 31.37
N ARG A 251 33.36 -31.06 32.07
CA ARG A 251 33.93 -30.45 33.28
C ARG A 251 35.16 -29.63 32.90
N LEU A 252 35.16 -28.34 33.20
CA LEU A 252 36.26 -27.41 32.90
C LEU A 252 37.29 -27.30 34.04
N ILE A 253 36.83 -27.24 35.29
CA ILE A 253 37.68 -27.04 36.48
C ILE A 253 37.31 -28.05 37.57
N GLY A 254 38.34 -28.61 38.22
CA GLY A 254 38.23 -29.56 39.33
C GLY A 254 38.87 -30.91 38.98
N GLY A 255 40.08 -31.15 39.47
CA GLY A 255 40.78 -32.42 39.24
C GLY A 255 42.29 -32.42 39.47
N VAL A 256 42.77 -32.02 40.65
CA VAL A 256 43.93 -32.70 41.26
C VAL A 256 43.71 -32.75 42.78
N THR A 257 43.04 -33.79 43.26
CA THR A 257 43.36 -34.35 44.58
C THR A 257 44.11 -35.66 44.34
N ALA A 258 45.12 -35.93 45.15
CA ALA A 258 46.16 -36.95 44.97
C ALA A 258 45.68 -38.42 45.00
N ALA A 259 44.42 -38.71 44.72
CA ALA A 259 43.91 -40.05 44.51
C ALA A 259 42.83 -39.98 43.44
N GLY A 260 43.13 -40.55 42.27
CA GLY A 260 42.20 -40.59 41.15
C GLY A 260 40.85 -41.17 41.57
N THR A 261 39.79 -40.47 41.17
CA THR A 261 38.54 -40.94 40.56
C THR A 261 37.40 -40.03 41.02
N ALA A 262 37.14 -38.95 40.27
CA ALA A 262 35.85 -38.27 40.32
C ALA A 262 35.27 -38.31 38.91
N VAL A 263 34.63 -39.42 38.58
CA VAL A 263 33.71 -39.49 37.45
C VAL A 263 32.47 -38.73 37.91
N ILE A 264 32.36 -37.46 37.52
CA ILE A 264 31.07 -36.80 37.54
C ILE A 264 30.49 -37.15 36.19
N ASP A 265 29.55 -38.09 36.17
CA ASP A 265 28.87 -38.49 34.94
C ASP A 265 28.23 -37.24 34.33
N ALA A 266 28.80 -36.79 33.22
CA ALA A 266 28.29 -35.63 32.52
C ALA A 266 26.95 -36.04 31.85
N PRO A 267 25.83 -35.44 32.26
CA PRO A 267 24.49 -35.77 31.77
C PRO A 267 24.34 -35.33 30.31
N THR A 268 23.43 -35.93 29.55
CA THR A 268 23.06 -35.51 28.18
C THR A 268 21.73 -34.76 28.14
N ALA A 269 21.15 -34.47 29.29
CA ALA A 269 19.85 -33.83 29.43
C ALA A 269 19.98 -32.32 29.65
N LEU A 270 18.97 -31.58 29.19
CA LEU A 270 18.83 -30.13 29.41
C LEU A 270 18.62 -29.79 30.89
N THR A 271 18.05 -30.72 31.66
CA THR A 271 17.92 -30.62 33.11
C THR A 271 18.71 -31.74 33.76
N THR A 272 19.55 -31.41 34.73
CA THR A 272 20.41 -32.40 35.39
C THR A 272 20.81 -32.03 36.81
N THR A 273 21.25 -33.02 37.58
CA THR A 273 21.98 -32.87 38.84
C THR A 273 23.42 -33.33 38.69
N PHE A 274 24.28 -32.97 39.65
CA PHE A 274 25.66 -33.43 39.74
C PHE A 274 25.86 -34.15 41.07
N THR A 275 26.60 -35.26 41.05
CA THR A 275 26.85 -36.06 42.26
C THR A 275 28.35 -36.19 42.51
N LYS A 276 28.77 -36.02 43.77
CA LYS A 276 30.15 -36.22 44.21
C LYS A 276 30.18 -36.84 45.61
N THR A 277 31.11 -37.76 45.84
CA THR A 277 31.49 -38.20 47.19
C THR A 277 32.54 -37.27 47.76
N VAL A 278 32.30 -36.75 48.96
CA VAL A 278 33.24 -35.87 49.69
C VAL A 278 33.77 -36.55 50.96
N SER A 279 35.02 -36.30 51.33
CA SER A 279 35.59 -36.61 52.65
C SER A 279 35.05 -35.67 53.73
N ALA A 280 35.35 -35.90 55.01
CA ALA A 280 34.99 -34.96 56.07
C ALA A 280 35.80 -33.67 55.94
N GLN A 281 35.19 -32.51 56.24
CA GLN A 281 35.81 -31.18 56.13
C GLN A 281 36.39 -30.87 54.72
N GLU A 282 35.75 -31.35 53.65
CA GLU A 282 36.16 -31.09 52.27
C GLU A 282 35.32 -29.96 51.66
N ARG A 283 35.98 -29.05 50.93
CA ARG A 283 35.33 -28.15 49.98
C ARG A 283 35.89 -28.42 48.59
N THR A 284 35.00 -28.59 47.62
CA THR A 284 35.33 -28.72 46.21
C THR A 284 34.56 -27.71 45.38
N ASP A 285 35.28 -26.84 44.70
CA ASP A 285 34.71 -25.99 43.67
C ASP A 285 34.96 -26.63 42.29
N THR A 286 33.89 -26.87 41.53
CA THR A 286 33.95 -27.42 40.18
C THR A 286 33.22 -26.52 39.20
N VAL A 287 33.63 -26.53 37.94
CA VAL A 287 32.96 -25.77 36.87
C VAL A 287 32.63 -26.70 35.73
N PHE A 288 31.37 -26.68 35.31
CA PHE A 288 30.87 -27.40 34.15
C PHE A 288 30.53 -26.45 33.02
N GLN A 289 30.69 -26.91 31.78
CA GLN A 289 30.24 -26.24 30.57
C GLN A 289 29.21 -27.12 29.86
N ALA A 290 28.03 -26.56 29.62
CA ALA A 290 27.04 -27.11 28.71
C ALA A 290 27.26 -26.51 27.32
N THR A 291 27.58 -27.33 26.33
CA THR A 291 27.60 -26.94 24.93
C THR A 291 26.28 -27.35 24.28
N LEU A 292 25.49 -26.37 23.86
CA LEU A 292 24.27 -26.58 23.10
C LEU A 292 24.56 -26.45 21.61
N THR A 293 23.95 -27.32 20.81
CA THR A 293 24.00 -27.26 19.34
C THR A 293 22.58 -27.24 18.80
N ASP A 294 22.26 -26.23 17.98
CA ASP A 294 21.00 -26.14 17.24
C ASP A 294 21.13 -26.84 15.88
N ALA A 295 20.38 -27.93 15.67
CA ALA A 295 20.43 -28.69 14.42
C ALA A 295 19.91 -27.92 13.20
N GLY A 296 19.05 -26.90 13.40
CA GLY A 296 18.47 -26.12 12.30
C GLY A 296 19.39 -25.02 11.78
N SER A 297 20.25 -24.47 12.62
CA SER A 297 21.19 -23.39 12.25
C SER A 297 22.66 -23.80 12.24
N GLY A 298 23.01 -24.88 12.93
CA GLY A 298 24.40 -25.26 13.21
C GLY A 298 25.08 -24.37 14.28
N GLU A 299 24.39 -23.36 14.83
CA GLU A 299 24.95 -22.49 15.87
C GLU A 299 25.20 -23.27 17.17
N ARG A 300 26.27 -22.87 17.87
CA ARG A 300 26.65 -23.44 19.17
C ARG A 300 26.66 -22.38 20.24
N ARG A 301 26.23 -22.74 21.45
CA ARG A 301 26.32 -21.89 22.64
C ARG A 301 26.89 -22.64 23.82
N GLN A 302 27.66 -21.93 24.62
CA GLN A 302 28.29 -22.46 25.82
C GLN A 302 27.69 -21.77 27.03
N VAL A 303 27.31 -22.56 28.03
CA VAL A 303 26.80 -22.07 29.32
C VAL A 303 27.68 -22.65 30.40
N ILE A 304 28.25 -21.78 31.24
CA ILE A 304 29.11 -22.17 32.36
C ILE A 304 28.26 -22.27 33.62
N VAL A 305 28.41 -23.38 34.35
CA VAL A 305 27.72 -23.66 35.61
C VAL A 305 28.74 -24.01 36.69
N PRO A 306 28.98 -23.09 37.64
CA PRO A 306 29.75 -23.38 38.86
C PRO A 306 28.95 -24.28 39.80
N VAL A 307 29.63 -25.29 40.36
CA VAL A 307 29.08 -26.28 41.27
C VAL A 307 30.01 -26.44 42.47
N VAL A 308 29.50 -26.17 43.66
CA VAL A 308 30.27 -26.27 44.91
C VAL A 308 29.75 -27.43 45.77
N PHE A 309 30.65 -28.30 46.22
CA PHE A 309 30.36 -29.35 47.20
C PHE A 309 31.11 -29.07 48.49
N THR A 310 30.42 -29.12 49.62
CA THR A 310 31.01 -28.89 50.96
C THR A 310 30.60 -29.97 51.95
N SER A 311 31.52 -30.33 52.85
CA SER A 311 31.23 -31.11 54.04
C SER A 311 31.75 -30.46 55.32
N GLY A 312 30.96 -30.56 56.38
CA GLY A 312 31.31 -30.10 57.72
C GLY A 312 32.21 -31.06 58.51
N ALA A 313 32.54 -30.66 59.73
CA ALA A 313 33.00 -31.56 60.78
C ALA A 313 31.78 -32.30 61.37
N ALA A 314 31.96 -33.58 61.69
CA ALA A 314 30.96 -34.41 62.35
C ALA A 314 30.49 -33.83 63.68
#